data_AF-A0A920UKD4-F1
#
_entry.id   AF-A0A920UKD4-F1
#
_cell.length_a   1.000
_cell.length_b   1.000
_cell.length_c   1.000
_cell.angle_alpha   90.00
_cell.angle_beta   90.00
_cell.angle_gamma   90.00
#
_symmetry.space_group_name_H-M   'P 1'
#
loop_
_entity.id
_entity.type
_entity.pdbx_description
1 polymer ?
#
loop_
_entity_poly.entity_id
_entity_poly.type
_entity_poly.pdbx_seq_one_letter_code
_entity_poly.pdbx_strand_id
1 'polypeptide(L)' 'MPEKVSNKINDENLVTCAVLSGNRNFEARVHQQVKANYLASPILVVAYAIAGL' A
#
# COMPACT_ATOMS: atom_id res chain seq x y z
N MET A 1 1.12 6.47 -8.35
CA MET A 1 2.34 5.63 -8.23
C MET A 1 3.27 5.87 -9.41
N PRO A 2 4.58 5.62 -9.31
CA PRO A 2 5.49 5.65 -10.47
C PRO A 2 4.99 4.71 -11.58
N GLU A 3 5.06 5.15 -12.84
CA GLU A 3 4.49 4.41 -13.99
C GLU A 3 5.02 2.97 -14.10
N LYS A 4 6.32 2.77 -13.88
CA LYS A 4 6.94 1.43 -13.89
C LYS A 4 6.32 0.47 -12.89
N VAL A 5 5.94 0.97 -11.72
CA VAL A 5 5.34 0.16 -10.64
C VAL A 5 3.87 -0.11 -10.96
N SER A 6 3.14 0.92 -11.40
CA SER A 6 1.74 0.81 -11.82
C SER A 6 1.53 -0.23 -12.93
N ASN A 7 2.34 -0.18 -13.99
CA ASN A 7 2.23 -1.11 -15.12
C ASN A 7 2.52 -2.54 -14.66
N LYS A 8 3.58 -2.74 -13.87
CA LYS A 8 3.92 -4.07 -13.35
C LYS A 8 2.82 -4.66 -12.46
N ILE A 9 2.17 -3.84 -11.62
CA ILE A 9 1.04 -4.28 -10.80
C ILE A 9 -0.14 -4.75 -11.67
N ASN A 10 -0.44 -4.03 -12.76
CA ASN A 10 -1.53 -4.39 -13.65
C ASN A 10 -1.19 -5.61 -14.52
N ASP A 11 0.02 -5.65 -15.09
CA ASP A 11 0.47 -6.71 -15.98
C ASP A 11 0.60 -8.06 -15.25
N GLU A 12 1.10 -8.04 -14.00
CA GLU A 12 1.25 -9.24 -13.17
C GLU A 12 0.06 -9.47 -12.22
N ASN A 13 -1.01 -8.66 -12.34
CA ASN A 13 -2.21 -8.66 -11.46
C ASN A 13 -1.87 -8.77 -9.96
N LEU A 14 -0.86 -8.00 -9.53
CA LEU A 14 -0.38 -8.05 -8.15
C LEU A 14 -1.38 -7.42 -7.20
N VAL A 15 -1.53 -8.03 -6.02
CA VAL A 15 -2.25 -7.44 -4.91
C VAL A 15 -1.28 -6.53 -4.17
N THR A 16 -1.51 -5.21 -4.23
CA THR A 16 -0.72 -4.26 -3.47
C THR A 16 -1.39 -3.84 -2.19
N CYS A 17 -0.56 -3.58 -1.19
CA CYS A 17 -0.95 -3.20 0.15
C CYS A 17 -0.44 -1.78 0.46
N ALA A 18 -1.15 -1.05 1.31
CA ALA A 18 -0.62 0.15 1.95
C ALA A 18 -0.73 0.02 3.46
N VAL A 19 0.29 0.51 4.17
CA VAL A 19 0.31 0.61 5.62
C VAL A 19 0.23 2.08 6.00
N LEU A 20 -0.70 2.43 6.89
CA LEU A 20 -0.94 3.81 7.29
C LEU A 20 -1.14 3.93 8.81
N SER A 21 -0.62 5.01 9.40
CA SER A 21 -0.79 5.35 10.82
C SER A 21 -2.02 6.21 11.10
N GLY A 22 -3.03 6.13 10.22
CA GLY A 22 -4.29 6.86 10.35
C GLY A 22 -5.37 6.06 11.09
N ASN A 23 -6.62 6.52 11.01
CA ASN A 23 -7.76 5.91 11.70
C ASN A 23 -8.76 5.18 10.78
N ARG A 24 -8.55 5.18 9.46
CA ARG A 24 -9.49 4.60 8.48
C ARG A 24 -8.72 4.02 7.29
N ASN A 25 -9.07 2.80 6.87
CA ASN A 25 -8.39 2.02 5.83
C ASN A 25 -9.33 1.54 4.71
N PHE A 26 -10.31 2.36 4.32
CA PHE A 26 -11.23 2.01 3.22
C PHE A 26 -10.49 1.74 1.90
N GLU A 27 -10.92 0.70 1.18
CA GLU A 27 -10.42 0.38 -0.16
C GLU A 27 -10.51 1.58 -1.11
N ALA A 28 -9.55 1.69 -2.03
CA ALA A 28 -9.43 2.76 -3.03
C ALA A 28 -9.31 4.21 -2.50
N ARG A 29 -9.31 4.45 -1.18
CA ARG A 29 -9.11 5.81 -0.61
C ARG A 29 -7.65 6.26 -0.66
N VAL A 30 -6.71 5.33 -0.50
CA VAL A 30 -5.26 5.60 -0.49
C VAL A 30 -4.73 5.71 -1.92
N HIS A 31 -5.05 4.71 -2.76
CA HIS A 31 -4.73 4.69 -4.17
C HIS A 31 -5.64 3.67 -4.87
N GLN A 32 -6.06 3.94 -6.11
CA GLN A 32 -6.99 3.06 -6.85
C GLN A 32 -6.43 1.64 -7.08
N GLN A 33 -5.11 1.51 -7.17
CA GLN A 33 -4.41 0.24 -7.39
C GLN A 33 -4.08 -0.52 -6.10
N VAL A 34 -4.32 0.09 -4.93
CA VAL A 34 -4.08 -0.53 -3.62
C VAL A 34 -5.37 -1.20 -3.15
N LYS A 35 -5.33 -2.53 -3.12
CA LYS A 35 -6.49 -3.37 -2.78
C LYS A 35 -6.55 -3.66 -1.28
N ALA A 36 -5.41 -3.67 -0.58
CA ALA A 36 -5.36 -3.94 0.86
C ALA A 36 -4.78 -2.75 1.63
N ASN A 37 -5.41 -2.38 2.74
CA ASN A 37 -4.96 -1.25 3.57
C ASN A 37 -4.90 -1.66 5.04
N TYR A 38 -3.75 -1.47 5.69
CA TYR A 38 -3.50 -1.85 7.08
C TYR A 38 -3.26 -0.62 7.95
N LEU A 39 -3.96 -0.55 9.08
CA LEU A 39 -3.69 0.43 10.13
C LEU A 39 -2.60 -0.11 11.04
N ALA A 40 -1.54 0.67 11.23
CA ALA A 40 -0.43 0.30 12.11
C ALA A 40 0.07 1.51 12.90
N SER A 41 0.78 1.28 14.00
CA SER A 41 1.41 2.38 14.73
C SER A 41 2.48 3.07 13.87
N PRO A 42 2.84 4.35 14.14
CA PRO A 42 3.87 5.05 13.37
C PRO A 42 5.19 4.26 13.26
N ILE A 43 5.60 3.58 14.32
CA ILE A 43 6.81 2.75 14.34
C ILE A 43 6.66 1.54 13.39
N LEU A 44 5.50 0.89 13.39
CA LEU A 44 5.24 -0.24 12.49
C LEU A 44 5.20 0.20 11.03
N VAL A 45 4.63 1.36 10.71
CA VAL A 45 4.67 1.91 9.34
C VAL A 45 6.11 2.05 8.85
N VAL A 46 7.00 2.59 9.69
CA VAL A 46 8.43 2.72 9.35
C VAL A 46 9.09 1.35 9.17
N ALA A 47 8.82 0.39 10.07
CA ALA A 47 9.35 -0.97 9.94
C ALA A 47 8.91 -1.64 8.63
N TYR A 48 7.64 -1.50 8.25
CA TYR A 48 7.11 -2.04 7.00
C TYR A 48 7.71 -1.38 5.76
N ALA A 49 7.92 -0.06 5.79
CA ALA A 49 8.58 0.66 4.71
C ALA A 49 10.04 0.20 4.49
N ILE A 50 10.77 -0.11 5.58
CA ILE A 50 12.15 -0.62 5.50
C ILE A 50 12.18 -2.06 4.98
N ALA A 51 11.21 -2.90 5.39
CA ALA A 51 11.11 -4.29 4.93
C ALA A 51 10.77 -4.41 3.44
N GLY A 52 10.26 -3.35 2.80
CA GLY A 52 9.89 -3.34 1.38
C GLY A 52 8.51 -3.96 1.12
N LEU A 53 7.62 -3.91 2.11
CA LEU A 53 6.22 -4.29 1.97
C LEU A 53 5.39 -3.19 1.29
#